data_AF-A0AA88RQ27-F1
#
_entry.id   AF-A0AA88RQ27-F1
#
_cell.length_a   1.000
_cell.length_b   1.000
_cell.length_c   1.000
_cell.angle_alpha   90.00
_cell.angle_beta   90.00
_cell.angle_gamma   90.00
#
_symmetry.space_group_name_H-M   'P 1'
#
loop_
_entity.id
_entity.type
_entity.pdbx_description
1 polymer ?
#
loop_
_entity_poly.entity_id
_entity_poly.type
_entity_poly.pdbx_seq_one_letter_code
_entity_poly.pdbx_strand_id
1 'polypeptide(L)' 'MKADDDVFLWLAPLALSLHPLQRLDMYNGFVIPCTSMNPFVYYMSGMGFVLSWDLVDWIGESNIARNNTYGPEDRL' A
#
# COMPACT_ATOMS: atom_id res chain seq x y z
N MET A 1 -4.28 -6.06 -0.10
CA MET A 1 -4.84 -4.74 0.29
C MET A 1 -4.68 -4.60 1.78
N LYS A 2 -4.29 -3.41 2.25
CA LYS A 2 -4.33 -3.02 3.66
C LYS A 2 -5.25 -1.80 3.78
N ALA A 3 -6.06 -1.76 4.82
CA ALA A 3 -6.89 -0.63 5.21
C ALA A 3 -7.17 -0.75 6.71
N ASP A 4 -7.38 0.40 7.36
CA ASP A 4 -7.78 0.46 8.77
C ASP A 4 -9.24 0.01 8.95
N ASP A 5 -9.62 -0.34 10.18
CA ASP A 5 -10.94 -0.88 10.54
C ASP A 5 -12.06 0.16 10.57
N ASP A 6 -11.71 1.44 10.45
CA ASP A 6 -12.60 2.60 10.34
C ASP A 6 -12.81 3.08 8.88
N VAL A 7 -12.36 2.29 7.90
CA VAL A 7 -12.48 2.60 6.46
C VAL A 7 -13.66 1.89 5.81
N PHE A 8 -14.46 2.62 5.02
CA PHE A 8 -15.50 2.05 4.17
C PHE A 8 -15.02 1.84 2.73
N LEU A 9 -15.10 0.59 2.24
CA LEU A 9 -14.64 0.22 0.90
C LEU A 9 -15.79 -0.11 -0.05
N TRP A 10 -15.84 0.59 -1.18
CA TRP A 10 -16.76 0.27 -2.27
C TRP A 10 -16.16 -0.82 -3.14
N LEU A 11 -16.37 -2.08 -2.74
CA LEU A 11 -15.63 -3.22 -3.30
C LEU A 11 -15.77 -3.37 -4.82
N ALA A 12 -16.98 -3.26 -5.38
CA ALA A 12 -17.19 -3.42 -6.81
C ALA A 12 -16.51 -2.31 -7.64
N PRO A 13 -16.70 -1.01 -7.33
CA PRO A 13 -15.94 0.06 -7.97
C PRO A 13 -14.42 -0.07 -7.82
N LEU A 14 -13.94 -0.49 -6.64
CA LEU A 14 -12.52 -0.72 -6.40
C LEU A 14 -11.99 -1.86 -7.29
N ALA A 15 -12.70 -2.98 -7.38
CA ALA A 15 -12.30 -4.08 -8.25
C ALA A 15 -12.24 -3.67 -9.73
N LEU A 16 -13.21 -2.88 -10.19
CA LEU A 16 -13.24 -2.35 -11.55
C LEU A 16 -12.08 -1.38 -11.82
N SER A 17 -11.74 -0.51 -10.86
CA SER A 17 -10.62 0.43 -11.01
C SER A 17 -9.25 -0.25 -11.00
N LEU A 18 -9.11 -1.38 -10.32
CA LEU A 18 -7.90 -2.19 -10.29
C LEU A 18 -7.71 -3.05 -11.55
N HIS A 19 -8.80 -3.40 -12.24
CA HIS A 19 -8.74 -4.29 -13.40
C HIS A 19 -7.76 -3.87 -14.52
N PRO A 20 -7.68 -2.58 -14.92
CA PRO A 20 -6.76 -2.14 -15.96
C PRO A 20 -5.31 -1.95 -15.49
N LEU A 21 -5.05 -2.04 -14.18
CA LEU A 21 -3.72 -1.80 -13.63
C LEU A 21 -2.77 -2.99 -13.85
N GLN A 22 -1.47 -2.71 -13.76
CA GLN A 22 -0.44 -3.73 -13.84
C GLN A 22 -0.54 -4.71 -12.68
N ARG A 23 -0.19 -5.97 -12.93
CA ARG A 23 -0.22 -7.05 -11.93
C ARG A 23 1.09 -7.22 -11.17
N LEU A 24 2.16 -6.61 -11.67
CA LEU A 24 3.52 -6.62 -11.13
C LEU A 24 3.95 -5.19 -10.84
N ASP A 25 4.80 -5.00 -9.83
CA ASP A 25 5.35 -3.71 -9.41
C ASP A 25 4.30 -2.59 -9.22
N MET A 26 3.06 -2.97 -8.90
CA MET A 26 1.93 -2.06 -8.80
C MET A 26 1.69 -1.64 -7.35
N TYR A 27 1.61 -0.32 -7.18
CA TYR A 27 1.09 0.36 -6.00
C TYR A 27 -0.10 1.23 -6.40
N ASN A 28 -1.20 1.12 -5.66
CA ASN A 28 -2.36 1.97 -5.83
C ASN A 28 -2.86 2.47 -4.46
N GLY A 29 -2.64 3.74 -4.19
CA GLY A 29 -3.03 4.39 -2.94
C GLY A 29 -2.48 5.81 -2.87
N PHE A 30 -2.91 6.57 -1.86
CA PHE A 30 -2.39 7.90 -1.57
C PHE A 30 -1.24 7.83 -0.57
N VAL A 31 -0.23 8.67 -0.77
CA VAL A 31 0.84 8.87 0.23
C VAL A 31 0.45 10.00 1.17
N ILE A 32 0.85 9.94 2.45
CA ILE A 32 0.58 11.01 3.43
C ILE A 32 1.22 12.33 2.95
N PRO A 33 0.53 13.50 3.00
CA PRO A 33 -0.76 13.80 3.62
C PRO A 33 -1.97 13.69 2.66
N CYS A 34 -1.96 12.69 1.79
CA CYS A 34 -3.02 12.35 0.83
C CYS A 34 -3.25 13.37 -0.29
N THR A 35 -2.20 14.10 -0.63
CA THR A 35 -2.19 15.06 -1.73
C THR A 35 -1.69 14.47 -3.04
N SER A 36 -1.15 13.25 -3.03
CA SER A 36 -0.51 12.61 -4.18
C SER A 36 -0.63 11.09 -4.14
N MET A 37 -0.65 10.47 -5.32
CA MET A 37 -0.52 9.03 -5.50
C MET A 37 0.90 8.61 -5.93
N ASN A 38 1.85 9.55 -5.99
CA ASN A 38 3.24 9.25 -6.32
C ASN A 38 3.94 8.56 -5.12
N PRO A 39 4.33 7.27 -5.22
CA PRO A 39 4.90 6.50 -4.11
C PRO A 39 6.32 6.93 -3.72
N PHE A 40 6.98 7.78 -4.52
CA PHE A 40 8.37 8.20 -4.28
C PHE A 40 8.50 9.48 -3.45
N VAL A 41 7.39 10.07 -2.99
CA VAL A 41 7.41 11.36 -2.27
C VAL A 41 7.28 11.18 -0.75
N TYR A 42 6.31 10.37 -0.32
CA TYR A 42 6.04 10.09 1.09
C TYR A 42 5.62 8.62 1.26
N TYR A 43 5.40 8.18 2.50
CA TYR A 43 4.95 6.81 2.80
C TYR A 43 3.43 6.66 2.65
N MET A 44 2.99 5.40 2.55
CA MET A 44 1.61 5.00 2.26
C MET A 44 0.65 5.39 3.40
N SER A 45 -0.55 5.84 3.05
CA SER A 45 -1.59 6.16 4.04
C SER A 45 -2.25 4.91 4.63
N GLY A 46 -2.51 4.89 5.94
CA GLY A 46 -3.32 3.85 6.62
C GLY A 46 -4.77 3.78 6.14
N MET A 47 -5.30 4.88 5.58
CA MET A 47 -6.68 4.94 5.03
C MET A 47 -6.93 3.93 3.90
N GLY A 48 -5.89 3.36 3.33
CA GLY A 48 -6.00 2.17 2.49
C GLY A 48 -5.17 2.25 1.21
N PHE A 49 -4.55 1.13 0.88
CA PHE A 49 -3.78 0.96 -0.36
C PHE A 49 -3.75 -0.49 -0.83
N VAL A 50 -3.42 -0.67 -2.10
CA VAL A 50 -3.27 -1.96 -2.77
C VAL A 50 -1.85 -2.08 -3.29
N LEU A 51 -1.23 -3.22 -3.00
CA LEU A 51 0.02 -3.67 -3.61
C LEU A 51 -0.25 -4.90 -4.45
N SER A 52 0.57 -5.04 -5.48
CA SER A 52 0.75 -6.30 -6.21
C SER A 52 1.42 -7.35 -5.31
N TRP A 53 1.18 -8.63 -5.60
CA TRP A 53 1.61 -9.71 -4.69
C TRP A 53 3.13 -9.88 -4.66
N ASP A 54 3.80 -9.69 -5.80
CA ASP A 54 5.26 -9.68 -5.91
C ASP A 54 5.91 -8.64 -4.99
N LEU A 55 5.32 -7.45 -4.85
CA LEU A 55 5.79 -6.46 -3.88
C LEU A 55 5.55 -6.90 -2.44
N VAL A 56 4.40 -7.52 -2.14
CA VAL A 56 4.11 -8.04 -0.79
C VAL A 56 5.11 -9.12 -0.39
N ASP A 57 5.36 -10.06 -1.31
CA ASP A 57 6.30 -11.16 -1.14
C ASP A 57 7.74 -10.62 -0.93
N TRP A 58 8.16 -9.70 -1.80
CA TRP A 58 9.44 -9.02 -1.67
C TRP A 58 9.57 -8.29 -0.33
N ILE A 59 8.55 -7.52 0.11
CA ILE A 59 8.57 -6.84 1.42
C ILE A 59 8.71 -7.85 2.57
N GLY A 60 8.00 -8.97 2.51
CA GLY A 60 8.01 -10.01 3.55
C GLY A 60 9.36 -10.73 3.69
N GLU A 61 10.04 -10.96 2.57
CA GLU A 61 11.31 -11.69 2.56
C GLU A 61 12.55 -10.76 2.66
N SER A 62 12.41 -9.50 2.22
CA SER A 62 13.52 -8.56 2.07
C SER A 62 14.14 -8.15 3.41
N ASN A 63 15.48 -8.24 3.45
CA ASN A 63 16.27 -7.69 4.55
C ASN A 63 16.23 -6.14 4.60
N ILE A 64 15.84 -5.47 3.51
CA ILE A 64 15.73 -4.01 3.46
C ILE A 64 14.60 -3.55 4.38
N ALA A 65 13.39 -4.10 4.20
CA ALA A 65 12.25 -3.78 5.06
C ALA A 65 12.49 -4.23 6.50
N ARG A 66 13.03 -5.45 6.70
CA ARG A 66 13.32 -6.01 8.03
C ARG A 66 14.30 -5.17 8.86
N ASN A 67 15.29 -4.54 8.22
CA ASN A 67 16.32 -3.75 8.91
C ASN A 67 15.94 -2.26 9.07
N ASN A 68 14.77 -1.83 8.58
CA ASN A 68 14.40 -0.43 8.46
C ASN A 68 13.05 -0.15 9.15
N THR A 69 12.96 -0.48 10.44
CA THR A 69 11.75 -0.38 11.27
C THR A 69 11.81 0.87 12.17
N TYR A 70 11.26 1.98 11.68
CA TYR A 70 11.32 3.29 12.36
C TYR A 70 9.95 3.82 12.76
N GLY A 71 8.90 3.44 12.03
CA GLY A 71 7.54 3.94 12.23
C GLY A 71 6.87 3.40 13.48
N PRO A 72 5.78 4.05 13.92
CA PRO A 72 4.97 3.58 15.04
C PRO A 72 4.35 2.19 14.78
N GLU A 73 4.09 1.84 13.53
CA GLU A 73 3.57 0.53 13.12
C GLU A 73 4.65 -0.56 13.00
N ASP A 74 5.94 -0.19 12.98
CA ASP A 74 7.04 -1.14 12.75
C ASP A 74 7.55 -1.81 14.04
N ARG A 75 7.09 -1.35 15.21
CA ARG A 75 7.65 -1.72 16.53
C ARG A 75 6.68 -2.51 17.42
N LEU A 76 5.68 -3.16 16.83
CA LEU A 76 4.74 -4.03 17.53
C LEU A 76 5.18 -5.50 17.48
#